data_AF-A0A9W8VA09-F1
#
_entry.id   AF-A0A9W8VA09-F1
#
_cell.length_a   1.000
_cell.length_b   1.000
_cell.length_c   1.000
_cell.angle_alpha   90.00
_cell.angle_beta   90.00
_cell.angle_gamma   90.00
#
_symmetry.space_group_name_H-M   'P 1'
#
loop_
_entity.id
_entity.type
_entity.pdbx_description
1 polymer ?
#
loop_
_entity_poly.entity_id
_entity_poly.type
_entity_poly.pdbx_seq_one_letter_code
_entity_poly.pdbx_strand_id
1 'polypeptide(L)'
;MRLSLAVSLGAALSAAQAIKHPGLLHTEDDFTRIRGFVESKTEPFYTGWQKLANRADANWEPRVTDVICRGVTDWCSQNIANLFRDVHAAYANAIYWKVTGDTANADAAARIIDAWSEKAPPIQGNADRYLAAGLQGYQFANAAEILRDYQGWGGYQRIADYLSSEFYTNNHRFLVEHNDAPLENYWANWDLCNIASMYAIGVLSDNSTMMNEATDYFKHGGGMGTIEHGIWFIHKEEGSGKNSRTKSGGRT
;
A
#
# COMPACT_ATOMS: atom_id res chain seq x y z
N MET A 1 22.23 32.05 51.32
CA MET A 1 21.84 30.67 50.94
C MET A 1 20.63 30.74 50.04
N ARG A 2 20.81 30.33 48.77
CA ARG A 2 19.85 29.83 47.75
C ARG A 2 20.26 30.36 46.37
N LEU A 3 21.17 29.64 45.72
CA LEU A 3 21.33 29.67 44.27
C LEU A 3 20.14 28.90 43.68
N SER A 4 19.33 29.55 42.87
CA SER A 4 18.33 28.87 42.04
C SER A 4 18.99 28.43 40.74
N LEU A 5 19.19 27.12 40.59
CA LEU A 5 19.58 26.48 39.35
C LEU A 5 18.33 26.42 38.45
N ALA A 6 18.31 27.19 37.36
CA ALA A 6 17.33 27.01 36.30
C ALA A 6 17.82 25.86 35.40
N VAL A 7 17.19 24.70 35.53
CA VAL A 7 17.38 23.59 34.59
C VAL A 7 16.51 23.89 33.37
N SER A 8 17.13 24.28 32.26
CA SER A 8 16.48 24.32 30.96
C SER A 8 16.32 22.90 30.43
N LEU A 9 15.12 22.33 30.55
CA LEU A 9 14.72 21.18 29.74
C LEU A 9 14.58 21.65 28.28
N GLY A 10 15.67 21.53 27.52
CA GLY A 10 15.58 21.55 26.06
C GLY A 10 14.86 20.29 25.61
N ALA A 11 13.59 20.41 25.25
CA ALA A 11 12.89 19.37 24.53
C ALA A 11 13.59 19.16 23.18
N ALA A 12 14.32 18.05 23.05
CA ALA A 12 14.72 17.57 21.74
C ALA A 12 13.45 17.09 21.04
N LEU A 13 12.78 17.98 20.30
CA LEU A 13 11.89 17.52 19.24
C LEU A 13 12.77 16.72 18.28
N SER A 14 12.65 15.41 18.32
CA SER A 14 13.08 14.57 17.22
C SER A 14 12.28 15.06 16.02
N ALA A 15 12.92 15.79 15.11
CA ALA A 15 12.34 16.06 13.81
C ALA A 15 12.11 14.68 13.19
N ALA A 16 10.85 14.24 13.12
CA ALA A 16 10.49 13.07 12.35
C ALA A 16 11.15 13.24 10.97
N GLN A 17 11.94 12.24 10.56
CA GLN A 17 12.61 12.28 9.27
C GLN A 17 11.53 12.50 8.20
N ALA A 18 11.66 13.59 7.42
CA ALA A 18 10.71 13.87 6.36
C ALA A 18 10.63 12.67 5.41
N ILE A 19 9.40 12.25 5.10
CA ILE A 19 9.15 11.13 4.19
C ILE A 19 9.61 11.58 2.80
N LYS A 20 10.45 10.78 2.14
CA LYS A 20 10.90 11.06 0.76
C LYS A 20 9.84 10.55 -0.19
N HIS A 21 9.41 11.41 -1.13
CA HIS A 21 8.45 11.07 -2.15
C HIS A 21 9.07 11.12 -3.56
N PRO A 22 8.62 10.26 -4.51
CA PRO A 22 7.84 9.04 -4.27
C PRO A 22 8.58 8.06 -3.33
N GLY A 23 7.87 7.50 -2.36
CA GLY A 23 8.44 6.73 -1.24
C GLY A 23 7.92 5.30 -1.08
N LEU A 24 7.15 4.81 -2.06
CA LEU A 24 6.53 3.48 -2.04
C LEU A 24 7.28 2.48 -2.95
N LEU A 25 6.59 1.80 -3.86
CA LEU A 25 7.21 0.83 -4.77
C LEU A 25 8.27 1.42 -5.69
N HIS A 26 8.23 2.74 -5.90
CA HIS A 26 9.15 3.45 -6.76
C HIS A 26 9.66 4.70 -6.05
N THR A 27 10.93 4.98 -6.27
CA THR A 27 11.57 6.27 -6.01
C THR A 27 11.82 7.02 -7.33
N GLU A 28 12.13 8.31 -7.26
CA GLU A 28 12.56 9.06 -8.47
C GLU A 28 13.87 8.51 -9.05
N ASP A 29 14.74 7.93 -8.22
CA ASP A 29 15.96 7.25 -8.66
C ASP A 29 15.63 5.98 -9.46
N ASP A 30 14.58 5.25 -9.07
CA ASP A 30 14.08 4.10 -9.84
C ASP A 30 13.49 4.54 -11.18
N PHE A 31 12.70 5.62 -11.22
CA PHE A 31 12.18 6.13 -12.48
C PHE A 31 13.27 6.66 -13.41
N THR A 32 14.30 7.30 -12.87
CA THR A 32 15.49 7.70 -13.64
C THR A 32 16.17 6.49 -14.27
N ARG A 33 16.35 5.42 -13.50
CA ARG A 33 16.92 4.16 -14.01
C ARG A 33 16.03 3.51 -15.07
N ILE A 34 14.71 3.48 -14.86
CA ILE A 34 13.75 2.93 -15.83
C ILE A 34 13.79 3.71 -17.14
N ARG A 35 13.73 5.05 -17.09
CA ARG A 35 13.84 5.91 -18.29
C ARG A 35 15.11 5.61 -19.07
N GLY A 36 16.25 5.52 -18.38
CA GLY A 36 17.51 5.16 -19.03
C GLY A 36 17.46 3.81 -19.75
N PHE A 37 16.87 2.77 -19.15
CA PHE A 37 16.69 1.47 -19.81
C PHE A 37 15.72 1.52 -21.00
N VAL A 38 14.65 2.31 -20.91
CA VAL A 38 13.65 2.45 -21.97
C VAL A 38 14.22 3.21 -23.17
N GLU A 39 14.90 4.34 -22.93
CA GLU A 39 15.55 5.16 -23.96
C GLU A 39 16.63 4.38 -24.72
N SER A 40 17.45 3.64 -23.98
CA SER A 40 18.52 2.80 -24.56
C SER A 40 18.03 1.46 -25.10
N LYS A 41 16.75 1.11 -24.91
CA LYS A 41 16.18 -0.20 -25.25
C LYS A 41 16.99 -1.38 -24.68
N THR A 42 17.44 -1.24 -23.43
CA THR A 42 18.25 -2.26 -22.76
C THR A 42 17.40 -3.48 -22.36
N GLU A 43 17.80 -4.67 -22.79
CA GLU A 43 17.12 -5.93 -22.41
C GLU A 43 17.66 -6.52 -21.09
N PRO A 44 16.82 -7.23 -20.29
CA PRO A 44 15.42 -7.60 -20.53
C PRO A 44 14.40 -6.52 -20.12
N PHE A 45 14.87 -5.34 -19.67
CA PHE A 45 14.03 -4.29 -19.12
C PHE A 45 13.10 -3.67 -20.16
N TYR A 46 13.57 -3.50 -21.40
CA TYR A 46 12.76 -2.97 -22.49
C TYR A 46 11.60 -3.91 -22.86
N THR A 47 11.83 -5.23 -22.92
CA THR A 47 10.74 -6.21 -23.05
C THR A 47 9.71 -6.10 -21.91
N GLY A 48 10.16 -5.88 -20.68
CA GLY A 48 9.28 -5.64 -19.53
C GLY A 48 8.46 -4.37 -19.69
N TRP A 49 9.10 -3.28 -20.10
CA TRP A 49 8.45 -2.00 -20.38
C TRP A 49 7.38 -2.11 -21.47
N GLN A 50 7.65 -2.80 -22.58
CA GLN A 50 6.67 -2.98 -23.65
C GLN A 50 5.38 -3.68 -23.16
N LYS A 51 5.51 -4.65 -22.24
CA LYS A 51 4.34 -5.30 -21.63
C LYS A 51 3.54 -4.34 -20.75
N LEU A 52 4.20 -3.45 -20.03
CA LEU A 52 3.55 -2.41 -19.23
C LEU A 52 2.88 -1.36 -20.12
N ALA A 53 3.58 -0.89 -21.16
CA ALA A 53 3.07 0.08 -22.12
C ALA A 53 1.80 -0.41 -22.81
N ASN A 54 1.73 -1.70 -23.16
CA ASN A 54 0.53 -2.32 -23.73
C ASN A 54 -0.66 -2.43 -22.75
N ARG A 55 -0.44 -2.20 -21.44
CA ARG A 55 -1.48 -2.17 -20.41
C ARG A 55 -1.90 -0.77 -20.01
N ALA A 56 -1.10 0.25 -20.35
CA ALA A 56 -1.49 1.64 -20.15
C ALA A 56 -2.57 1.99 -21.19
N ASP A 57 -3.65 2.62 -20.72
CA ASP A 57 -4.81 2.98 -21.53
C ASP A 57 -5.34 4.33 -21.06
N ALA A 58 -5.06 5.38 -21.84
CA ALA A 58 -5.49 6.74 -21.54
C ALA A 58 -7.02 6.91 -21.64
N ASN A 59 -7.71 6.01 -22.35
CA ASN A 59 -9.15 6.03 -22.55
C ASN A 59 -9.90 5.10 -21.57
N TRP A 60 -9.22 4.60 -20.55
CA TRP A 60 -9.84 3.72 -19.57
C TRP A 60 -10.99 4.42 -18.83
N GLU A 61 -12.14 3.74 -18.76
CA GLU A 61 -13.31 4.20 -18.03
C GLU A 61 -13.47 3.41 -16.71
N PRO A 62 -13.51 4.09 -15.55
CA PRO A 62 -13.67 3.45 -14.24
C PRO A 62 -15.08 2.88 -14.06
N ARG A 63 -15.18 1.80 -13.30
CA ARG A 63 -16.41 1.03 -13.02
C ARG A 63 -16.80 1.13 -11.55
N VAL A 64 -16.93 2.35 -11.06
CA VAL A 64 -17.23 2.63 -9.65
C VAL A 64 -18.63 2.12 -9.28
N THR A 65 -18.76 1.56 -8.09
CA THR A 65 -20.02 1.00 -7.56
C THR A 65 -20.35 1.67 -6.23
N ASP A 66 -21.60 1.57 -5.76
CA ASP A 66 -22.02 2.16 -4.47
C ASP A 66 -21.40 1.48 -3.25
N VAL A 67 -21.03 0.21 -3.39
CA VAL A 67 -20.41 -0.61 -2.34
C VAL A 67 -19.36 -1.51 -2.98
N ILE A 68 -18.17 -1.58 -2.40
CA ILE A 68 -17.15 -2.56 -2.78
C ILE A 68 -17.47 -3.87 -2.04
N CYS A 69 -17.89 -4.90 -2.78
CA CYS A 69 -18.26 -6.19 -2.22
C CYS A 69 -17.18 -7.24 -2.53
N ARG A 70 -16.57 -7.81 -1.47
CA ARG A 70 -15.67 -8.97 -1.57
C ARG A 70 -16.13 -10.09 -0.64
N GLY A 71 -16.32 -11.27 -1.23
CA GLY A 71 -17.04 -12.37 -0.58
C GLY A 71 -18.56 -12.13 -0.56
N VAL A 72 -19.33 -13.20 -0.71
CA VAL A 72 -20.80 -13.13 -0.86
C VAL A 72 -21.48 -13.11 0.51
N THR A 73 -22.50 -12.26 0.67
CA THR A 73 -23.47 -12.28 1.77
C THR A 73 -24.89 -12.15 1.20
N ASP A 74 -25.92 -12.25 2.04
CA ASP A 74 -27.33 -12.16 1.62
C ASP A 74 -27.71 -10.83 0.95
N TRP A 75 -26.91 -9.78 1.12
CA TRP A 75 -27.19 -8.42 0.62
C TRP A 75 -26.05 -7.80 -0.19
N CYS A 76 -24.89 -8.48 -0.30
CA CYS A 76 -23.69 -7.98 -0.97
C CYS A 76 -23.15 -9.05 -1.92
N SER A 77 -23.34 -8.81 -3.23
CA SER A 77 -22.83 -9.68 -4.30
C SER A 77 -21.43 -9.23 -4.71
N GLN A 78 -20.50 -10.19 -4.84
CA GLN A 78 -19.10 -9.88 -5.13
C GLN A 78 -18.94 -9.08 -6.43
N ASN A 79 -18.28 -7.92 -6.33
CA ASN A 79 -18.01 -7.02 -7.45
C ASN A 79 -16.55 -6.51 -7.48
N ILE A 80 -15.67 -7.04 -6.61
CA ILE A 80 -14.27 -6.61 -6.44
C ILE A 80 -13.45 -6.53 -7.74
N ALA A 81 -13.87 -7.26 -8.78
CA ALA A 81 -13.26 -7.21 -10.11
C ALA A 81 -13.32 -5.83 -10.76
N ASN A 82 -14.31 -5.01 -10.43
CA ASN A 82 -14.36 -3.64 -10.90
C ASN A 82 -13.20 -2.83 -10.32
N LEU A 83 -13.04 -2.90 -8.99
CA LEU A 83 -12.02 -2.17 -8.26
C LEU A 83 -10.60 -2.59 -8.69
N PHE A 84 -10.24 -3.87 -8.59
CA PHE A 84 -8.85 -4.26 -8.83
C PHE A 84 -8.41 -4.02 -10.27
N ARG A 85 -9.32 -4.06 -11.25
CA ARG A 85 -9.00 -3.74 -12.65
C ARG A 85 -8.76 -2.25 -12.81
N ASP A 86 -9.59 -1.42 -12.21
CA ASP A 86 -9.45 0.04 -12.26
C ASP A 86 -8.15 0.51 -11.63
N VAL A 87 -7.86 0.07 -10.40
CA VAL A 87 -6.62 0.49 -9.72
C VAL A 87 -5.38 -0.04 -10.44
N HIS A 88 -5.46 -1.22 -11.06
CA HIS A 88 -4.37 -1.73 -11.91
C HIS A 88 -4.13 -0.84 -13.13
N ALA A 89 -5.19 -0.40 -13.81
CA ALA A 89 -5.09 0.53 -14.94
C ALA A 89 -4.56 1.90 -14.50
N ALA A 90 -5.00 2.41 -13.34
CA ALA A 90 -4.47 3.65 -12.77
C ALA A 90 -2.96 3.56 -12.53
N TYR A 91 -2.49 2.47 -11.93
CA TYR A 91 -1.07 2.24 -11.67
C TYR A 91 -0.24 2.11 -12.97
N ALA A 92 -0.74 1.37 -13.96
CA ALA A 92 -0.07 1.23 -15.26
C ALA A 92 0.03 2.57 -16.00
N ASN A 93 -1.05 3.35 -16.01
CA ASN A 93 -1.09 4.69 -16.58
C ASN A 93 -0.17 5.68 -15.85
N ALA A 94 -0.13 5.64 -14.51
CA ALA A 94 0.75 6.50 -13.73
C ALA A 94 2.24 6.21 -14.00
N ILE A 95 2.64 4.94 -14.06
CA ILE A 95 4.01 4.56 -14.45
C ILE A 95 4.30 5.01 -15.88
N TYR A 96 3.36 4.78 -16.81
CA TYR A 96 3.55 5.16 -18.20
C TYR A 96 3.84 6.65 -18.34
N TRP A 97 3.05 7.49 -17.68
CA TRP A 97 3.30 8.93 -17.61
C TRP A 97 4.65 9.26 -16.98
N LYS A 98 4.98 8.69 -15.82
CA LYS A 98 6.24 9.03 -15.10
C LYS A 98 7.50 8.66 -15.91
N VAL A 99 7.40 7.69 -16.80
CA VAL A 99 8.48 7.27 -17.71
C VAL A 99 8.49 8.08 -19.02
N THR A 100 7.33 8.38 -19.62
CA THR A 100 7.26 8.98 -20.96
C THR A 100 7.00 10.49 -20.99
N GLY A 101 6.42 11.03 -19.92
CA GLY A 101 5.89 12.40 -19.86
C GLY A 101 4.51 12.58 -20.49
N ASP A 102 3.85 11.53 -21.02
CA ASP A 102 2.55 11.65 -21.67
C ASP A 102 1.44 11.95 -20.65
N THR A 103 0.95 13.19 -20.64
CA THR A 103 -0.03 13.64 -19.65
C THR A 103 -1.39 13.00 -19.84
N ALA A 104 -1.74 12.47 -21.03
CA ALA A 104 -3.02 11.78 -21.22
C ALA A 104 -3.13 10.55 -20.31
N ASN A 105 -2.02 9.86 -20.03
CA ASN A 105 -1.98 8.75 -19.09
C ASN A 105 -2.01 9.23 -17.63
N ALA A 106 -1.41 10.38 -17.29
CA ALA A 106 -1.59 10.97 -15.95
C ALA A 106 -3.06 11.34 -15.71
N ASP A 107 -3.70 12.00 -16.67
CA ASP A 107 -5.11 12.37 -16.62
C ASP A 107 -6.01 11.13 -16.46
N ALA A 108 -5.69 10.03 -17.15
CA ALA A 108 -6.41 8.78 -17.01
C ALA A 108 -6.26 8.15 -15.63
N ALA A 109 -5.04 8.11 -15.09
CA ALA A 109 -4.79 7.59 -13.75
C ALA A 109 -5.50 8.44 -12.68
N ALA A 110 -5.42 9.77 -12.79
CA ALA A 110 -6.12 10.72 -11.93
C ALA A 110 -7.65 10.52 -12.00
N ARG A 111 -8.23 10.46 -13.20
CA ARG A 111 -9.68 10.24 -13.41
C ARG A 111 -10.16 8.95 -12.73
N ILE A 112 -9.40 7.87 -12.82
CA ILE A 112 -9.76 6.59 -12.16
C ILE A 112 -9.75 6.75 -10.64
N ILE A 113 -8.67 7.33 -10.08
CA ILE A 113 -8.52 7.51 -8.63
C ILE A 113 -9.60 8.47 -8.08
N ASP A 114 -9.87 9.55 -8.80
CA ASP A 114 -10.89 10.54 -8.43
C ASP A 114 -12.28 9.92 -8.48
N ALA A 115 -12.61 9.13 -9.49
CA ALA A 115 -13.92 8.48 -9.58
C ALA A 115 -14.23 7.59 -8.34
N TRP A 116 -13.23 6.86 -7.83
CA TRP A 116 -13.39 6.05 -6.63
C TRP A 116 -13.40 6.88 -5.34
N SER A 117 -12.52 7.87 -5.21
CA SER A 117 -12.42 8.70 -4.00
C SER A 117 -13.54 9.74 -3.86
N GLU A 118 -14.14 10.20 -4.96
CA GLU A 118 -15.31 11.09 -4.93
C GLU A 118 -16.57 10.35 -4.50
N LYS A 119 -16.73 9.12 -4.97
CA LYS A 119 -17.87 8.26 -4.57
C LYS A 119 -17.68 7.66 -3.18
N ALA A 120 -16.43 7.41 -2.79
CA ALA A 120 -16.02 6.87 -1.50
C ALA A 120 -16.87 5.67 -1.02
N PRO A 121 -17.04 4.60 -1.82
CA PRO A 121 -17.89 3.48 -1.44
C PRO A 121 -17.32 2.72 -0.23
N PRO A 122 -18.15 2.26 0.71
CA PRO A 122 -17.69 1.41 1.80
C PRO A 122 -17.28 0.01 1.30
N ILE A 123 -16.38 -0.65 2.03
CA ILE A 123 -15.94 -2.02 1.76
C ILE A 123 -16.76 -2.98 2.61
N GLN A 124 -17.48 -3.88 1.95
CA GLN A 124 -18.43 -4.81 2.53
C GLN A 124 -18.20 -6.24 2.00
N GLY A 125 -19.00 -7.16 2.53
CA GLY A 125 -18.96 -8.58 2.22
C GLY A 125 -18.64 -9.42 3.45
N ASN A 126 -18.22 -10.67 3.23
CA ASN A 126 -17.79 -11.52 4.33
C ASN A 126 -16.39 -11.10 4.85
N ALA A 127 -15.67 -11.97 5.56
CA ALA A 127 -14.31 -11.66 6.02
C ALA A 127 -13.36 -11.22 4.89
N ASP A 128 -13.55 -11.69 3.65
CA ASP A 128 -12.68 -11.36 2.51
C ASP A 128 -12.61 -9.85 2.22
N ARG A 129 -13.53 -9.03 2.75
CA ARG A 129 -13.44 -7.56 2.70
C ARG A 129 -12.10 -7.03 3.24
N TYR A 130 -11.49 -7.68 4.23
CA TYR A 130 -10.17 -7.28 4.74
C TYR A 130 -9.04 -7.57 3.75
N LEU A 131 -9.19 -8.57 2.88
CA LEU A 131 -8.27 -8.75 1.75
C LEU A 131 -8.46 -7.67 0.69
N ALA A 132 -9.70 -7.19 0.47
CA ALA A 132 -9.93 -6.04 -0.41
C ALA A 132 -9.26 -4.79 0.15
N ALA A 133 -9.48 -4.50 1.44
CA ALA A 133 -8.86 -3.37 2.11
C ALA A 133 -7.32 -3.44 2.01
N GLY A 134 -6.71 -4.56 2.38
CA GLY A 134 -5.25 -4.70 2.33
C GLY A 134 -4.64 -4.65 0.92
N LEU A 135 -5.25 -5.31 -0.06
CA LEU A 135 -4.68 -5.37 -1.41
C LEU A 135 -4.94 -4.10 -2.22
N GLN A 136 -6.18 -3.59 -2.20
CA GLN A 136 -6.55 -2.44 -3.02
C GLN A 136 -6.16 -1.11 -2.36
N GLY A 137 -6.13 -1.01 -1.02
CA GLY A 137 -5.61 0.17 -0.34
C GLY A 137 -4.13 0.40 -0.65
N TYR A 138 -3.33 -0.67 -0.61
CA TYR A 138 -1.95 -0.66 -1.06
C TYR A 138 -1.79 -0.24 -2.53
N GLN A 139 -2.61 -0.79 -3.43
CA GLN A 139 -2.53 -0.47 -4.86
C GLN A 139 -2.92 0.99 -5.15
N PHE A 140 -3.96 1.51 -4.50
CA PHE A 140 -4.36 2.92 -4.63
C PHE A 140 -3.26 3.85 -4.15
N ALA A 141 -2.71 3.60 -2.96
CA ALA A 141 -1.65 4.42 -2.40
C ALA A 141 -0.44 4.49 -3.34
N ASN A 142 -0.04 3.36 -3.91
CA ASN A 142 1.06 3.34 -4.89
C ASN A 142 0.73 4.10 -6.18
N ALA A 143 -0.48 3.98 -6.73
CA ALA A 143 -0.87 4.71 -7.93
C ALA A 143 -0.93 6.23 -7.68
N ALA A 144 -1.55 6.64 -6.58
CA ALA A 144 -1.67 8.03 -6.16
C ALA A 144 -0.30 8.67 -5.86
N GLU A 145 0.59 7.92 -5.21
CA GLU A 145 1.94 8.39 -4.86
C GLU A 145 2.79 8.71 -6.10
N ILE A 146 2.67 7.93 -7.18
CA ILE A 146 3.37 8.22 -8.44
C ILE A 146 2.90 9.56 -9.02
N LEU A 147 1.61 9.86 -8.92
CA LEU A 147 0.99 11.10 -9.39
C LEU A 147 1.20 12.30 -8.46
N ARG A 148 1.86 12.15 -7.30
CA ARG A 148 1.98 13.22 -6.29
C ARG A 148 2.48 14.56 -6.87
N ASP A 149 3.42 14.52 -7.80
CA ASP A 149 4.03 15.72 -8.39
C ASP A 149 3.29 16.21 -9.66
N TYR A 150 2.22 15.51 -10.07
CA TYR A 150 1.48 15.85 -11.27
C TYR A 150 0.62 17.09 -11.05
N GLN A 151 1.08 18.22 -11.60
CA GLN A 151 0.43 19.54 -11.42
C GLN A 151 -1.01 19.60 -11.95
N GLY A 152 -1.40 18.70 -12.87
CA GLY A 152 -2.76 18.63 -13.42
C GLY A 152 -3.80 18.00 -12.49
N TRP A 153 -3.39 17.41 -11.36
CA TRP A 153 -4.27 16.65 -10.49
C TRP A 153 -4.45 17.28 -9.10
N GLY A 154 -5.69 17.67 -8.79
CA GLY A 154 -6.07 18.24 -7.49
C GLY A 154 -6.72 17.26 -6.51
N GLY A 155 -6.88 15.99 -6.90
CA GLY A 155 -7.59 14.98 -6.11
C GLY A 155 -6.78 14.29 -5.01
N TYR A 156 -5.50 14.64 -4.88
CA TYR A 156 -4.56 14.00 -3.94
C TYR A 156 -5.09 13.94 -2.49
N GLN A 157 -5.57 15.06 -1.93
CA GLN A 157 -6.09 15.06 -0.56
C GLN A 157 -7.32 14.14 -0.41
N ARG A 158 -8.20 14.13 -1.42
CA ARG A 158 -9.44 13.35 -1.41
C ARG A 158 -9.16 11.85 -1.36
N ILE A 159 -8.20 11.36 -2.15
CA ILE A 159 -7.82 9.96 -2.10
C ILE A 159 -7.14 9.61 -0.78
N ALA A 160 -6.27 10.48 -0.24
CA ALA A 160 -5.66 10.25 1.06
C ALA A 160 -6.71 10.14 2.18
N ASP A 161 -7.72 11.01 2.17
CA ASP A 161 -8.84 10.99 3.13
C ASP A 161 -9.70 9.74 2.97
N TYR A 162 -10.04 9.34 1.74
CA TYR A 162 -10.82 8.13 1.50
C TYR A 162 -10.07 6.86 1.93
N LEU A 163 -8.79 6.74 1.60
CA LEU A 163 -7.99 5.60 2.04
C LEU A 163 -7.85 5.57 3.57
N SER A 164 -7.70 6.73 4.22
CA SER A 164 -7.60 6.81 5.68
C SER A 164 -8.92 6.47 6.39
N SER A 165 -10.06 6.91 5.84
CA SER A 165 -11.37 6.73 6.47
C SER A 165 -12.01 5.36 6.25
N GLU A 166 -11.65 4.67 5.16
CA GLU A 166 -12.25 3.38 4.82
C GLU A 166 -11.22 2.24 4.84
N PHE A 167 -10.12 2.37 4.09
CA PHE A 167 -9.15 1.28 3.93
C PHE A 167 -8.32 1.09 5.20
N TYR A 168 -7.74 2.16 5.75
CA TYR A 168 -7.01 2.09 7.03
C TYR A 168 -7.92 1.61 8.16
N THR A 169 -9.16 2.09 8.26
CA THR A 169 -10.10 1.64 9.30
C THR A 169 -10.33 0.13 9.23
N ASN A 170 -10.52 -0.44 8.02
CA ASN A 170 -10.61 -1.89 7.86
C ASN A 170 -9.27 -2.60 8.16
N ASN A 171 -8.13 -2.02 7.74
CA ASN A 171 -6.81 -2.59 8.02
C ASN A 171 -6.53 -2.66 9.53
N HIS A 172 -6.71 -1.53 10.23
CA HIS A 172 -6.54 -1.41 11.67
C HIS A 172 -7.44 -2.39 12.42
N ARG A 173 -8.74 -2.40 12.10
CA ARG A 173 -9.69 -3.32 12.71
C ARG A 173 -9.26 -4.78 12.52
N PHE A 174 -8.82 -5.17 11.33
CA PHE A 174 -8.34 -6.53 11.10
C PHE A 174 -7.13 -6.87 11.95
N LEU A 175 -6.14 -5.98 12.03
CA LEU A 175 -4.89 -6.24 12.76
C LEU A 175 -5.10 -6.28 14.28
N VAL A 176 -6.04 -5.50 14.81
CA VAL A 176 -6.32 -5.42 16.25
C VAL A 176 -7.34 -6.46 16.72
N GLU A 177 -8.41 -6.69 15.95
CA GLU A 177 -9.55 -7.51 16.36
C GLU A 177 -9.59 -8.87 15.65
N HIS A 178 -8.84 -9.06 14.56
CA HIS A 178 -8.86 -10.26 13.69
C HIS A 178 -10.28 -10.69 13.31
N ASN A 179 -11.16 -9.73 13.03
CA ASN A 179 -12.56 -9.99 12.70
C ASN A 179 -13.26 -10.87 13.76
N ASP A 180 -12.99 -10.59 15.04
CA ASP A 180 -13.56 -11.30 16.19
C ASP A 180 -13.19 -12.80 16.25
N ALA A 181 -12.17 -13.21 15.50
CA ALA A 181 -11.68 -14.59 15.46
C ALA A 181 -10.35 -14.75 16.20
N PRO A 182 -9.96 -15.99 16.59
CA PRO A 182 -8.63 -16.27 17.09
C PRO A 182 -7.53 -15.84 16.08
N LEU A 183 -6.37 -15.43 16.60
CA LEU A 183 -5.26 -14.88 15.78
C LEU A 183 -4.79 -15.86 14.70
N GLU A 184 -4.80 -17.15 15.00
CA GLU A 184 -4.39 -18.26 14.13
C GLU A 184 -5.40 -18.59 13.02
N ASN A 185 -6.61 -18.02 13.07
CA ASN A 185 -7.67 -18.29 12.10
C ASN A 185 -7.30 -17.86 10.67
N TYR A 186 -6.49 -16.80 10.54
CA TYR A 186 -6.09 -16.23 9.25
C TYR A 186 -4.65 -16.54 8.90
N TRP A 187 -4.41 -16.78 7.60
CA TRP A 187 -3.05 -16.99 7.10
C TRP A 187 -2.29 -15.67 7.00
N ALA A 188 -0.96 -15.74 7.11
CA ALA A 188 -0.05 -14.59 7.11
C ALA A 188 -0.29 -13.57 5.98
N ASN A 189 -0.78 -13.98 4.81
CA ASN A 189 -1.07 -13.05 3.72
C ASN A 189 -2.16 -12.03 4.06
N TRP A 190 -3.07 -12.36 4.98
CA TRP A 190 -4.12 -11.45 5.44
C TRP A 190 -3.52 -10.30 6.24
N ASP A 191 -2.72 -10.60 7.27
CA ASP A 191 -2.01 -9.57 8.03
C ASP A 191 -1.07 -8.77 7.12
N LEU A 192 -0.24 -9.45 6.30
CA LEU A 192 0.77 -8.79 5.47
C LEU A 192 0.18 -7.78 4.48
N CYS A 193 -0.97 -8.08 3.86
CA CYS A 193 -1.61 -7.13 2.96
C CYS A 193 -2.21 -5.93 3.71
N ASN A 194 -2.78 -6.14 4.90
CA ASN A 194 -3.32 -5.06 5.73
C ASN A 194 -2.19 -4.16 6.29
N ILE A 195 -1.07 -4.74 6.71
CA ILE A 195 0.15 -4.01 7.10
C ILE A 195 0.69 -3.19 5.92
N ALA A 196 0.81 -3.79 4.74
CA ALA A 196 1.33 -3.11 3.55
C ALA A 196 0.43 -1.93 3.14
N SER A 197 -0.90 -2.11 3.20
CA SER A 197 -1.86 -1.04 2.96
C SER A 197 -1.73 0.08 3.99
N MET A 198 -1.77 -0.25 5.28
CA MET A 198 -1.64 0.74 6.36
C MET A 198 -0.35 1.56 6.23
N TYR A 199 0.78 0.91 5.98
CA TYR A 199 2.05 1.61 5.77
C TYR A 199 2.00 2.50 4.52
N ALA A 200 1.45 2.00 3.41
CA ALA A 200 1.40 2.74 2.17
C ALA A 200 0.47 3.97 2.25
N ILE A 201 -0.66 3.85 2.96
CA ILE A 201 -1.56 4.96 3.25
C ILE A 201 -0.88 5.98 4.18
N GLY A 202 -0.11 5.51 5.16
CA GLY A 202 0.69 6.37 6.03
C GLY A 202 1.72 7.20 5.26
N VAL A 203 2.46 6.59 4.33
CA VAL A 203 3.35 7.33 3.41
C VAL A 203 2.55 8.28 2.53
N LEU A 204 1.46 7.81 1.89
CA LEU A 204 0.66 8.68 1.01
C LEU A 204 0.13 9.89 1.78
N SER A 205 -0.29 9.76 3.02
CA SER A 205 -0.92 10.84 3.81
C SER A 205 0.06 11.62 4.69
N ASP A 206 1.37 11.41 4.54
CA ASP A 206 2.39 12.02 5.41
C ASP A 206 2.18 11.73 6.92
N ASN A 207 1.56 10.58 7.23
CA ASN A 207 1.16 10.17 8.56
C ASN A 207 2.14 9.14 9.15
N SER A 208 3.17 9.67 9.82
CA SER A 208 4.20 8.84 10.47
C SER A 208 3.65 7.97 11.61
N THR A 209 2.56 8.37 12.27
CA THR A 209 1.91 7.55 13.30
C THR A 209 1.34 6.27 12.69
N MET A 210 0.65 6.37 11.55
CA MET A 210 0.11 5.21 10.82
C MET A 210 1.24 4.29 10.28
N MET A 211 2.33 4.88 9.80
CA MET A 211 3.51 4.10 9.37
C MET A 211 4.17 3.34 10.53
N ASN A 212 4.30 3.99 11.68
CA ASN A 212 4.86 3.40 12.89
C ASN A 212 3.95 2.27 13.39
N GLU A 213 2.64 2.47 13.39
CA GLU A 213 1.68 1.42 13.75
C GLU A 213 1.85 0.17 12.88
N ALA A 214 1.90 0.31 11.56
CA ALA A 214 2.12 -0.82 10.65
C ALA A 214 3.46 -1.52 10.91
N THR A 215 4.52 -0.74 11.15
CA THR A 215 5.87 -1.25 11.41
C THR A 215 5.96 -1.99 12.74
N ASP A 216 5.36 -1.43 13.79
CA ASP A 216 5.33 -2.00 15.12
C ASP A 216 4.50 -3.28 15.13
N TYR A 217 3.37 -3.29 14.43
CA TYR A 217 2.58 -4.50 14.24
C TYR A 217 3.37 -5.58 13.50
N PHE A 218 4.06 -5.23 12.40
CA PHE A 218 4.87 -6.21 11.68
C PHE A 218 5.96 -6.84 12.56
N LYS A 219 6.54 -6.07 13.48
CA LYS A 219 7.59 -6.54 14.39
C LYS A 219 7.05 -7.30 15.60
N HIS A 220 5.91 -6.89 16.16
CA HIS A 220 5.48 -7.24 17.52
C HIS A 220 4.00 -7.62 17.64
N GLY A 221 3.23 -7.59 16.55
CA GLY A 221 1.81 -7.93 16.56
C GLY A 221 1.53 -9.41 16.81
N GLY A 222 0.28 -9.72 17.13
CA GLY A 222 -0.16 -11.09 17.45
C GLY A 222 -0.47 -11.96 16.23
N GLY A 223 -0.76 -11.36 15.07
CA GLY A 223 -1.22 -12.07 13.87
C GLY A 223 -0.16 -12.96 13.21
N MET A 224 -0.57 -13.75 12.22
CA MET A 224 0.30 -14.73 11.56
C MET A 224 1.28 -14.09 10.56
N GLY A 225 1.06 -12.83 10.16
CA GLY A 225 1.96 -12.09 9.26
C GLY A 225 3.06 -11.28 9.93
N THR A 226 3.24 -11.40 11.25
CA THR A 226 4.37 -10.75 11.93
C THR A 226 5.69 -11.46 11.63
N ILE A 227 6.81 -10.76 11.81
CA ILE A 227 8.13 -11.31 11.51
C ILE A 227 8.47 -12.54 12.36
N GLU A 228 7.92 -12.63 13.57
CA GLU A 228 8.14 -13.73 14.50
C GLU A 228 7.29 -14.96 14.12
N HIS A 229 6.06 -14.76 13.63
CA HIS A 229 5.15 -15.86 13.28
C HIS A 229 5.23 -16.29 11.80
N GLY A 230 5.61 -15.38 10.91
CA GLY A 230 5.75 -15.65 9.48
C GLY A 230 6.91 -16.59 9.12
N ILE A 231 7.78 -16.87 10.09
CA ILE A 231 8.96 -17.74 9.95
C ILE A 231 8.89 -18.82 11.04
N TRP A 232 8.28 -19.94 10.69
CA TRP A 232 7.92 -21.02 11.61
C TRP A 232 9.13 -21.84 12.12
N PHE A 233 10.28 -21.79 11.44
CA PHE A 233 11.49 -22.49 11.86
C PHE A 233 12.75 -21.61 11.74
N ILE A 234 13.51 -21.58 12.84
CA ILE A 234 14.85 -21.00 12.89
C ILE A 234 15.85 -22.16 12.86
N HIS A 235 16.57 -22.33 11.76
CA HIS A 235 17.67 -23.28 11.68
C HIS A 235 18.93 -22.63 12.26
N LYS A 236 19.63 -23.34 13.14
CA LYS A 236 20.99 -22.96 13.51
C LYS A 236 21.91 -23.45 12.40
N GLU A 237 22.59 -22.55 11.71
CA GLU A 237 23.63 -22.95 10.75
C GLU A 237 24.74 -23.69 11.51
N GLU A 238 25.03 -24.91 11.06
CA GLU A 238 26.07 -25.75 11.63
C GLU A 238 27.44 -25.07 11.43
N GLY A 239 28.18 -24.90 12.53
CA GLY A 239 29.52 -24.30 12.52
C GLY A 239 29.61 -22.77 12.45
N SER A 240 28.53 -22.04 12.12
CA SER A 240 28.58 -20.56 12.02
C SER A 240 28.02 -19.83 13.25
N GLY A 241 27.19 -20.50 14.06
CA GLY A 241 26.49 -19.90 15.20
C GLY A 241 25.39 -18.91 14.79
N LYS A 242 25.09 -18.78 13.49
CA LYS A 242 24.06 -17.88 12.96
C LYS A 242 22.73 -18.61 12.82
N ASN A 243 21.66 -17.87 13.02
CA ASN A 243 20.29 -18.34 12.82
C ASN A 243 19.88 -18.05 11.36
N SER A 244 19.63 -19.10 10.57
CA SER A 244 19.06 -19.02 9.23
C SER A 244 17.55 -19.27 9.28
N ARG A 245 16.79 -18.46 8.55
CA ARG A 245 15.33 -18.44 8.55
C ARG A 245 14.82 -19.07 7.26
N THR A 246 14.11 -20.18 7.33
CA THR A 246 13.54 -20.85 6.13
C THR A 246 12.10 -21.29 6.38
N LYS A 247 11.33 -21.40 5.28
CA LYS A 247 9.94 -21.87 5.27
C LYS A 247 9.92 -23.33 4.81
N SER A 248 9.54 -24.27 5.66
CA SER A 248 9.04 -25.57 5.20
C SER A 248 7.51 -25.55 5.22
N GLY A 249 6.91 -25.84 4.07
CA GLY A 249 5.47 -25.96 3.94
C GLY A 249 4.99 -27.31 4.46
N GLY A 250 3.82 -27.33 5.10
CA GLY A 250 3.11 -28.57 5.41
C GLY A 250 2.23 -28.44 6.65
N ARG A 251 0.92 -28.55 6.45
CA ARG A 251 -0.11 -28.68 7.49
C ARG A 251 0.16 -29.91 8.37
N THR A 252 -0.16 -29.82 9.66
CA THR A 252 -0.72 -30.95 10.41
C THR A 252 -2.23 -30.78 10.48
#